data_AF-A0A7V9UGK4-F1
#
_entry.id   AF-A0A7V9UGK4-F1
#
_cell.length_a   1.000
_cell.length_b   1.000
_cell.length_c   1.000
_cell.angle_alpha   90.00
_cell.angle_beta   90.00
_cell.angle_gamma   90.00
#
_symmetry.space_group_name_H-M   'P 1'
#
loop_
_entity.id
_entity.type
_entity.pdbx_description
1 polymer ?
#
loop_
_entity_poly.entity_id
_entity_poly.type
_entity_poly.pdbx_seq_one_letter_code
_entity_poly.pdbx_strand_id
1 'polypeptide(L)'
;MHLHNSKDIYRFIDFSRSTYQIQLIDPGTKQKVWTFLQLDSSGAFLDGFCDQEETEGFSFCSHLELARQRIYNGHTLPLHVRFEKSLWNSLCLMAQERWGGSSSRLQKKGKGHYVCLSSSGKAVFWIKAKNKEAIKILNDFLDPQKAESEETSLKFSNLSQEELMLWREGEPSPALKYELSFWSDFAKWMMLLQDCGEKYS
;
A
#
# COMPACT_ATOMS: atom_id res chain seq x y z
N MET A 1 30.62 4.37 3.34
CA MET A 1 29.32 4.06 3.98
C MET A 1 28.76 2.85 3.25
N HIS A 2 28.90 1.66 3.83
CA HIS A 2 28.45 0.43 3.18
C HIS A 2 26.92 0.38 3.23
N LEU A 3 26.29 0.52 2.07
CA LEU A 3 24.87 0.23 1.91
C LEU A 3 24.69 -1.27 2.18
N HIS A 4 24.23 -1.62 3.39
CA HIS A 4 23.66 -2.94 3.61
C HIS A 4 22.55 -3.17 2.58
N ASN A 5 22.51 -4.38 2.04
CA ASN A 5 21.56 -4.79 1.02
C ASN A 5 20.14 -4.46 1.53
N SER A 6 19.46 -3.49 0.91
CA SER A 6 18.26 -2.87 1.46
C SER A 6 17.13 -3.86 1.78
N LYS A 7 17.11 -5.01 1.09
CA LYS A 7 16.12 -6.08 1.29
C LYS A 7 16.18 -6.75 2.67
N ASP A 8 17.30 -6.68 3.37
CA ASP A 8 17.45 -7.34 4.67
C ASP A 8 16.91 -6.49 5.83
N ILE A 9 16.70 -5.18 5.59
CA ILE A 9 16.24 -4.23 6.60
C ILE A 9 14.73 -4.01 6.50
N TYR A 10 14.16 -3.96 5.30
CA TYR A 10 12.75 -3.63 5.08
C TYR A 10 11.94 -4.90 4.79
N ARG A 11 10.98 -5.22 5.65
CA ARG A 11 10.16 -6.43 5.50
C ARG A 11 8.81 -6.15 4.88
N PHE A 12 8.22 -5.02 5.21
CA PHE A 12 6.90 -4.64 4.76
C PHE A 12 6.76 -3.13 4.72
N ILE A 13 6.02 -2.64 3.73
CA ILE A 13 5.59 -1.25 3.63
C ILE A 13 4.14 -1.25 3.13
N ASP A 14 3.28 -0.56 3.86
CA ASP A 14 1.95 -0.18 3.43
C ASP A 14 1.80 1.34 3.57
N PHE A 15 0.96 1.92 2.74
CA PHE A 15 0.71 3.35 2.78
C PHE A 15 -0.69 3.68 2.28
N SER A 16 -1.29 4.70 2.90
CA SER A 16 -2.50 5.35 2.45
C SER A 16 -2.26 6.84 2.48
N ARG A 17 -2.45 7.49 1.32
CA ARG A 17 -2.10 8.90 1.14
C ARG A 17 -0.70 9.15 1.71
N SER A 18 -0.54 10.13 2.58
CA SER A 18 0.74 10.51 3.16
C SER A 18 1.09 9.79 4.48
N THR A 19 0.32 8.76 4.83
CA THR A 19 0.53 7.91 6.01
C THR A 19 1.14 6.57 5.63
N TYR A 20 2.09 6.12 6.44
CA TYR A 20 2.89 4.93 6.19
C TYR A 20 2.92 4.03 7.42
N GLN A 21 2.87 2.73 7.17
CA GLN A 21 3.20 1.71 8.16
C GLN A 21 4.29 0.80 7.59
N ILE A 22 5.43 0.73 8.28
CA ILE A 22 6.62 0.05 7.78
C ILE A 22 7.15 -0.89 8.85
N GLN A 23 7.36 -2.16 8.48
CA GLN A 23 8.05 -3.14 9.30
C GLN A 23 9.52 -3.22 8.90
N LEU A 24 10.37 -2.98 9.88
CA LEU A 24 11.82 -2.97 9.77
C LEU A 24 12.41 -4.15 10.54
N ILE A 25 13.65 -4.52 10.21
CA ILE A 25 14.52 -5.32 11.08
C ILE A 25 15.55 -4.36 11.68
N ASP A 26 15.53 -4.22 13.00
CA ASP A 26 16.49 -3.42 13.76
C ASP A 26 17.93 -3.93 13.46
N PRO A 27 18.83 -3.08 12.96
CA PRO A 27 20.18 -3.50 12.60
C PRO A 27 21.01 -4.04 13.77
N GLY A 28 20.79 -3.53 14.98
CA GLY A 28 21.49 -3.90 16.21
C GLY A 28 20.91 -5.14 16.86
N THR A 29 19.59 -5.18 17.08
CA THR A 29 18.92 -6.27 17.82
C THR A 29 18.46 -7.42 16.94
N LYS A 30 18.36 -7.21 15.62
CA LYS A 30 17.75 -8.11 14.63
C LYS A 30 16.26 -8.40 14.90
N GLN A 31 15.63 -7.65 15.79
CA GLN A 31 14.20 -7.77 16.06
C GLN A 31 13.38 -7.02 15.01
N LYS A 32 12.12 -7.43 14.85
CA LYS A 32 11.18 -6.74 13.99
C LYS A 32 10.59 -5.56 14.75
N VAL A 33 10.55 -4.40 14.11
CA VAL A 33 10.01 -3.17 14.69
C VAL A 33 9.00 -2.60 13.71
N TRP A 34 7.81 -2.24 14.20
CA TRP A 34 6.89 -1.43 13.41
C TRP A 34 7.15 0.05 13.64
N THR A 35 6.96 0.77 12.55
CA THR A 35 6.99 2.22 12.54
C THR A 35 5.76 2.72 11.82
N PHE A 36 5.27 3.85 12.29
CA PHE A 36 4.24 4.63 11.65
C PHE A 36 4.80 6.02 11.38
N LEU A 37 4.59 6.52 10.16
CA LEU A 37 5.07 7.82 9.76
C LEU A 37 4.00 8.54 8.96
N GLN A 38 3.86 9.83 9.22
CA GLN A 38 3.05 10.73 8.42
C GLN A 38 3.94 11.83 7.87
N LEU A 39 3.92 11.98 6.55
CA LEU A 39 4.59 13.07 5.85
C LEU A 39 3.54 13.99 5.25
N ASP A 40 3.93 15.19 4.82
CA ASP A 40 3.14 15.99 3.89
C ASP A 40 3.55 15.72 2.43
N SER A 41 2.92 16.42 1.48
CA SER A 41 3.22 16.30 0.05
C SER A 41 4.60 16.85 -0.35
N SER A 42 5.21 17.71 0.47
CA SER A 42 6.60 18.15 0.32
C SER A 42 7.61 17.14 0.89
N GLY A 43 7.11 16.19 1.69
CA GLY A 43 7.90 15.21 2.43
C GLY A 43 8.37 15.70 3.79
N ALA A 44 7.81 16.80 4.30
CA ALA A 44 8.05 17.24 5.67
C ALA A 44 7.43 16.23 6.65
N PHE A 45 8.14 15.97 7.76
CA PHE A 45 7.66 15.09 8.81
C PHE A 45 6.53 15.79 9.60
N LEU A 46 5.37 15.15 9.67
CA LEU A 46 4.22 15.64 10.42
C LEU A 46 4.10 14.93 11.77
N ASP A 47 4.15 13.59 11.75
CA ASP A 47 4.00 12.75 12.93
C ASP A 47 4.64 11.37 12.69
N GLY A 48 4.90 10.62 13.76
CA GLY A 48 5.37 9.25 13.66
C GLY A 48 5.65 8.61 15.01
N PHE A 49 5.52 7.30 15.07
CA PHE A 49 5.81 6.50 16.26
C PHE A 49 6.57 5.22 15.90
N CYS A 50 7.32 4.72 16.88
CA CYS A 50 8.09 3.49 16.81
C CYS A 50 7.70 2.61 18.00
N ASP A 51 7.43 1.32 17.76
CA ASP A 51 7.03 0.36 18.82
C ASP A 51 8.06 0.22 19.97
N GLN A 52 9.30 0.68 19.75
CA GLN A 52 10.41 0.55 20.71
C GLN A 52 10.65 1.83 21.55
N GLU A 53 9.91 2.92 21.33
CA GLU A 53 10.13 4.15 22.10
C GLU A 53 9.30 4.20 23.39
N GLU A 54 9.99 4.06 24.53
CA GLU A 54 9.63 4.65 25.84
C GLU A 54 10.33 6.01 26.07
N THR A 55 10.86 6.65 25.03
CA THR A 55 11.66 7.87 25.20
C THR A 55 10.78 9.13 25.16
N GLU A 56 10.44 9.63 26.34
CA GLU A 56 10.03 11.01 26.58
C GLU A 56 11.09 11.98 26.01
N GLY A 57 10.85 12.50 24.80
CA GLY A 57 11.66 13.56 24.22
C GLY A 57 11.80 13.43 22.70
N PHE A 58 11.75 14.57 22.00
CA PHE A 58 11.82 14.76 20.55
C PHE A 58 13.14 14.30 19.89
N SER A 59 13.74 13.18 20.28
CA SER A 59 14.85 12.57 19.54
C SER A 59 14.27 11.62 18.50
N PHE A 60 14.40 11.93 17.21
CA PHE A 60 14.04 11.03 16.12
C PHE A 60 14.69 9.64 16.31
N CYS A 61 13.89 8.61 16.58
CA CYS A 61 14.36 7.22 16.58
C CYS A 61 15.04 6.88 15.24
N SER A 62 16.15 6.15 15.30
CA SER A 62 16.85 5.66 14.10
C SER A 62 15.93 4.82 13.19
N HIS A 63 14.94 4.13 13.76
CA HIS A 63 13.93 3.38 13.00
C HIS A 63 13.04 4.28 12.15
N LEU A 64 12.62 5.45 12.65
CA LEU A 64 11.82 6.40 11.87
C LEU A 64 12.64 6.95 10.69
N GLU A 65 13.93 7.22 10.89
CA GLU A 65 14.79 7.66 9.79
C GLU A 65 15.01 6.55 8.74
N LEU A 66 15.19 5.29 9.15
CA LEU A 66 15.24 4.16 8.22
C LEU A 66 13.94 4.00 7.44
N ALA A 67 12.79 4.13 8.10
CA ALA A 67 11.49 4.11 7.46
C ALA A 67 11.34 5.25 6.45
N ARG A 68 11.78 6.46 6.80
CA ARG A 68 11.82 7.61 5.88
C ARG A 68 12.70 7.34 4.68
N GLN A 69 13.89 6.78 4.87
CA GLN A 69 14.77 6.38 3.77
C GLN A 69 14.08 5.37 2.84
N ARG A 70 13.30 4.43 3.40
CA ARG A 70 12.53 3.47 2.61
C ARG A 70 11.40 4.11 1.79
N ILE A 71 10.73 5.12 2.34
CA ILE A 71 9.68 5.89 1.63
C ILE A 71 10.27 6.60 0.42
N TYR A 72 11.46 7.18 0.55
CA TYR A 72 12.13 7.86 -0.56
C TYR A 72 12.77 6.88 -1.54
N ASN A 73 13.36 5.78 -1.05
CA ASN A 73 14.01 4.75 -1.84
C ASN A 73 14.97 5.30 -2.92
N GLY A 74 15.74 6.34 -2.57
CA GLY A 74 16.67 7.01 -3.48
C GLY A 74 16.05 8.03 -4.45
N HIS A 75 14.74 8.25 -4.41
CA HIS A 75 14.06 9.30 -5.15
C HIS A 75 14.04 10.64 -4.40
N THR A 76 13.66 11.73 -5.08
CA THR A 76 13.55 13.08 -4.50
C THR A 76 12.20 13.38 -3.88
N LEU A 77 11.15 12.67 -4.28
CA LEU A 77 9.77 12.83 -3.78
C LEU A 77 9.38 11.61 -2.96
N PRO A 78 8.52 11.73 -1.93
CA PRO A 78 8.05 10.60 -1.13
C PRO A 78 7.14 9.66 -1.93
N LEU A 79 7.01 8.41 -1.47
CA LEU A 79 6.33 7.33 -2.20
C LEU A 79 4.90 7.67 -2.62
N HIS A 80 4.13 8.36 -1.77
CA HIS A 80 2.72 8.64 -2.06
C HIS A 80 2.56 9.65 -3.21
N VAL A 81 3.40 10.68 -3.24
CA VAL A 81 3.47 11.65 -4.35
C VAL A 81 3.90 10.97 -5.65
N ARG A 82 4.84 10.01 -5.57
CA ARG A 82 5.24 9.21 -6.73
C ARG A 82 4.08 8.30 -7.18
N PHE A 83 3.31 7.73 -6.25
CA PHE A 83 2.19 6.85 -6.55
C PHE A 83 1.06 7.58 -7.27
N GLU A 84 0.71 8.79 -6.83
CA GLU A 84 -0.32 9.63 -7.46
C GLU A 84 -0.08 9.81 -8.96
N LYS A 85 1.20 9.97 -9.34
CA LYS A 85 1.63 10.17 -10.73
C LYS A 85 2.04 8.89 -11.45
N SER A 86 1.87 7.72 -10.82
CA SER A 86 2.32 6.45 -11.37
C SER A 86 1.37 5.92 -12.44
N LEU A 87 1.93 5.24 -13.45
CA LEU A 87 1.15 4.54 -14.47
C LEU A 87 0.15 3.56 -13.84
N TRP A 88 0.58 2.82 -12.82
CA TRP A 88 -0.26 1.83 -12.15
C TRP A 88 -1.47 2.45 -11.48
N ASN A 89 -1.30 3.59 -10.83
CA ASN A 89 -2.40 4.34 -10.24
C ASN A 89 -3.40 4.77 -11.32
N SER A 90 -2.93 5.36 -12.43
CA SER A 90 -3.82 5.80 -13.52
C SER A 90 -4.59 4.64 -14.16
N LEU A 91 -3.92 3.51 -14.44
CA LEU A 91 -4.55 2.34 -15.05
C LEU A 91 -5.62 1.73 -14.13
N CYS A 92 -5.32 1.63 -12.83
CA CYS A 92 -6.21 1.01 -11.86
C CYS A 92 -7.40 1.91 -11.52
N LEU A 93 -7.22 3.23 -11.52
CA LEU A 93 -8.33 4.18 -11.41
C LEU A 93 -9.31 4.01 -12.58
N MET A 94 -8.81 3.94 -13.82
CA MET A 94 -9.66 3.67 -15.00
C MET A 94 -10.36 2.30 -14.91
N ALA A 95 -9.67 1.27 -14.39
CA ALA A 95 -10.26 -0.04 -14.19
C ALA A 95 -11.42 0.01 -13.18
N GLN A 96 -11.24 0.74 -12.07
CA GLN A 96 -12.30 0.97 -11.11
C GLN A 96 -13.49 1.71 -11.73
N GLU A 97 -13.26 2.82 -12.40
CA GLU A 97 -14.35 3.63 -12.98
C GLU A 97 -15.19 2.79 -13.96
N ARG A 98 -14.52 1.89 -14.71
CA ARG A 98 -15.18 1.06 -15.70
C ARG A 98 -15.82 -0.19 -15.13
N TRP A 99 -15.25 -0.80 -14.09
CA TRP A 99 -15.63 -2.13 -13.62
C TRP A 99 -16.07 -2.20 -12.16
N GLY A 100 -15.98 -1.10 -11.41
CA GLY A 100 -16.21 -1.02 -9.97
C GLY A 100 -14.97 -1.44 -9.16
N GLY A 101 -14.99 -1.11 -7.86
CA GLY A 101 -13.87 -1.36 -6.94
C GLY A 101 -13.78 -2.80 -6.38
N SER A 102 -14.85 -3.59 -6.50
CA SER A 102 -14.91 -4.94 -5.93
C SER A 102 -14.17 -5.97 -6.79
N SER A 103 -13.43 -6.85 -6.12
CA SER A 103 -12.80 -8.04 -6.71
C SER A 103 -13.80 -9.09 -7.23
N SER A 104 -15.10 -8.95 -6.96
CA SER A 104 -16.16 -9.89 -7.36
C SER A 104 -16.20 -10.22 -8.87
N ARG A 105 -15.70 -9.33 -9.72
CA ARG A 105 -15.62 -9.57 -11.18
C ARG A 105 -14.44 -10.44 -11.61
N LEU A 106 -13.47 -10.67 -10.73
CA LEU A 106 -12.31 -11.51 -10.99
C LEU A 106 -12.66 -12.98 -10.77
N GLN A 107 -12.74 -13.72 -11.87
CA GLN A 107 -13.00 -15.15 -11.86
C GLN A 107 -11.68 -15.91 -11.72
N LYS A 108 -11.61 -16.79 -10.71
CA LYS A 108 -10.49 -17.71 -10.55
C LYS A 108 -10.49 -18.76 -11.66
N LYS A 109 -9.45 -18.79 -12.48
CA LYS A 109 -9.24 -19.80 -13.54
C LYS A 109 -8.22 -20.88 -13.16
N GLY A 110 -7.46 -20.65 -12.09
CA GLY A 110 -6.48 -21.59 -11.58
C GLY A 110 -5.76 -21.03 -10.36
N LYS A 111 -4.76 -21.76 -9.85
CA LYS A 111 -3.95 -21.29 -8.71
C LYS A 111 -3.20 -20.01 -9.10
N GLY A 112 -3.48 -18.91 -8.39
CA GLY A 112 -2.88 -17.60 -8.66
C GLY A 112 -3.29 -16.95 -9.97
N HIS A 113 -4.32 -17.46 -10.65
CA HIS A 113 -4.74 -16.98 -11.96
C HIS A 113 -6.19 -16.50 -11.91
N TYR A 114 -6.38 -15.20 -12.15
CA TYR A 114 -7.67 -14.52 -12.09
C TYR A 114 -7.90 -13.73 -13.37
N VAL A 115 -9.15 -13.75 -13.85
CA VAL A 115 -9.54 -13.11 -15.11
C VAL A 115 -10.82 -12.32 -14.91
N CYS A 116 -10.86 -11.08 -15.39
CA CYS A 116 -12.06 -10.28 -15.55
C CYS A 116 -12.52 -10.35 -17.00
N LEU A 117 -13.79 -10.66 -17.21
CA LEU A 117 -14.41 -10.73 -18.53
C LEU A 117 -15.32 -9.52 -18.77
N SER A 118 -15.41 -9.07 -20.01
CA SER A 118 -16.45 -8.13 -20.47
C SER A 118 -17.82 -8.80 -20.53
N SER A 119 -18.87 -7.99 -20.73
CA SER A 119 -20.22 -8.48 -21.05
C SER A 119 -20.27 -9.39 -22.29
N SER A 120 -19.35 -9.20 -23.25
CA SER A 120 -19.19 -10.05 -24.43
C SER A 120 -18.45 -11.37 -24.18
N GLY A 121 -17.98 -11.62 -22.94
CA GLY A 121 -17.18 -12.80 -22.58
C GLY A 121 -15.69 -12.70 -22.91
N LYS A 122 -15.23 -11.63 -23.58
CA LYS A 122 -13.79 -11.40 -23.83
C LYS A 122 -13.06 -10.99 -22.56
N ALA A 123 -11.86 -11.53 -22.33
CA ALA A 123 -11.00 -11.13 -21.23
C ALA A 123 -10.54 -9.67 -21.42
N VAL A 124 -10.79 -8.85 -20.40
CA VAL A 124 -10.41 -7.42 -20.38
C VAL A 124 -9.28 -7.13 -19.41
N PHE A 125 -9.10 -7.98 -18.41
CA PHE A 125 -7.98 -7.97 -17.49
C PHE A 125 -7.72 -9.40 -17.04
N TRP A 126 -6.45 -9.74 -16.84
CA TRP A 126 -6.08 -10.99 -16.19
C TRP A 126 -4.77 -10.80 -15.46
N ILE A 127 -4.61 -11.57 -14.39
CA ILE A 127 -3.41 -11.60 -13.58
C ILE A 127 -3.05 -13.05 -13.26
N LYS A 128 -1.77 -13.37 -13.41
CA LYS A 128 -1.24 -14.68 -13.06
C LYS A 128 0.04 -14.52 -12.25
N ALA A 129 -0.05 -14.79 -10.95
CA ALA A 129 1.10 -14.85 -10.07
C ALA A 129 2.01 -16.04 -10.42
N LYS A 130 3.31 -15.81 -10.55
CA LYS A 130 4.30 -16.85 -10.94
C LYS A 130 4.92 -17.58 -9.75
N ASN A 131 4.83 -17.03 -8.53
CA ASN A 131 5.45 -17.64 -7.35
C ASN A 131 4.47 -17.73 -6.16
N LYS A 132 4.85 -18.48 -5.12
CA LYS A 132 4.00 -18.75 -3.94
C LYS A 132 3.68 -17.47 -3.14
N GLU A 133 4.63 -16.55 -3.06
CA GLU A 133 4.48 -15.29 -2.32
C GLU A 133 3.49 -14.36 -3.01
N ALA A 134 3.63 -14.16 -4.31
CA ALA A 134 2.70 -13.40 -5.14
C ALA A 134 1.30 -14.03 -5.15
N ILE A 135 1.19 -15.37 -5.14
CA ILE A 135 -0.10 -16.05 -4.98
C ILE A 135 -0.75 -15.68 -3.65
N LYS A 136 0.03 -15.65 -2.56
CA LYS A 136 -0.47 -15.30 -1.24
C LYS A 136 -0.97 -13.84 -1.22
N ILE A 137 -0.13 -12.89 -1.64
CA ILE A 137 -0.47 -11.47 -1.70
C ILE A 137 -1.75 -11.25 -2.53
N LEU A 138 -1.83 -11.88 -3.71
CA LEU A 138 -2.99 -11.74 -4.58
C LEU A 138 -4.26 -12.34 -3.97
N ASN A 139 -4.16 -13.46 -3.24
CA ASN A 139 -5.32 -13.99 -2.53
C ASN A 139 -5.74 -13.07 -1.38
N ASP A 140 -4.79 -12.48 -0.66
CA ASP A 140 -5.06 -11.57 0.45
C ASP A 140 -5.80 -10.30 -0.02
N PHE A 141 -5.51 -9.80 -1.24
CA PHE A 141 -6.26 -8.68 -1.85
C PHE A 141 -7.66 -9.07 -2.33
N LEU A 142 -7.88 -10.35 -2.63
CA LEU A 142 -9.15 -10.85 -3.16
C LEU A 142 -10.04 -11.42 -2.06
N ASP A 143 -9.56 -11.47 -0.81
CA ASP A 143 -10.29 -12.04 0.31
C ASP A 143 -11.44 -11.12 0.75
N PRO A 144 -12.71 -11.51 0.51
CA PRO A 144 -13.84 -10.68 0.91
C PRO A 144 -14.05 -10.61 2.43
N GLN A 145 -13.40 -11.48 3.22
CA GLN A 145 -13.49 -11.46 4.68
C GLN A 145 -12.61 -10.38 5.31
N LYS A 146 -11.67 -9.81 4.55
CA LYS A 146 -10.78 -8.73 4.99
C LYS A 146 -11.45 -7.36 4.84
N ALA A 147 -12.67 -7.23 5.37
CA ALA A 147 -13.38 -5.97 5.38
C ALA A 147 -12.60 -4.95 6.21
N GLU A 148 -12.15 -3.87 5.57
CA GLU A 148 -11.40 -2.81 6.22
C GLU A 148 -12.32 -1.94 7.08
N SER A 149 -11.87 -1.60 8.28
CA SER A 149 -12.55 -0.68 9.20
C SER A 149 -11.61 0.45 9.64
N GLU A 150 -12.17 1.51 10.24
CA GLU A 150 -11.41 2.62 10.82
C GLU A 150 -10.30 2.15 11.78
N GLU A 151 -10.57 1.09 12.54
CA GLU A 151 -9.64 0.54 13.53
C GLU A 151 -8.55 -0.36 12.93
N THR A 152 -8.80 -0.92 11.75
CA THR A 152 -7.99 -2.03 11.20
C THR A 152 -7.23 -1.66 9.92
N SER A 153 -7.50 -0.49 9.34
CA SER A 153 -6.89 -0.07 8.08
C SER A 153 -6.32 1.34 8.15
N LEU A 154 -5.08 1.45 7.67
CA LEU A 154 -4.36 2.70 7.43
C LEU A 154 -5.12 3.64 6.48
N LYS A 155 -6.06 3.11 5.68
CA LYS A 155 -6.82 3.87 4.68
C LYS A 155 -7.76 4.91 5.29
N PHE A 156 -8.09 4.76 6.58
CA PHE A 156 -8.89 5.71 7.34
C PHE A 156 -8.05 6.76 8.06
N SER A 157 -6.72 6.58 8.11
CA SER A 157 -5.81 7.58 8.63
C SER A 157 -5.80 8.81 7.70
N ASN A 158 -6.06 9.99 8.25
CA ASN A 158 -6.20 11.28 7.53
C ASN A 158 -7.47 11.49 6.70
N LEU A 159 -8.55 10.77 6.98
CA LEU A 159 -9.85 11.18 6.45
C LEU A 159 -10.40 12.38 7.25
N SER A 160 -10.99 13.33 6.54
CA SER A 160 -11.76 14.40 7.17
C SER A 160 -12.99 13.83 7.88
N GLN A 161 -13.56 14.60 8.82
CA GLN A 161 -14.81 14.17 9.48
C GLN A 161 -15.93 14.01 8.46
N GLU A 162 -15.96 14.85 7.43
CA GLU A 162 -16.91 14.78 6.33
C GLU A 162 -16.75 13.48 5.53
N GLU A 163 -15.52 13.08 5.18
CA GLU A 163 -15.26 11.81 4.47
C GLU A 163 -15.61 10.59 5.33
N LEU A 164 -15.35 10.63 6.65
CA LEU A 164 -15.75 9.58 7.58
C LEU A 164 -17.27 9.47 7.71
N MET A 165 -17.98 10.59 7.80
CA MET A 165 -19.44 10.61 7.82
C MET A 165 -20.03 10.00 6.55
N LEU A 166 -19.56 10.42 5.38
CA LEU A 166 -19.98 9.87 4.08
C LEU A 166 -19.76 8.36 4.00
N TRP A 167 -18.63 7.86 4.50
CA TRP A 167 -18.36 6.43 4.55
C TRP A 167 -19.35 5.69 5.47
N ARG A 168 -19.61 6.20 6.68
CA ARG A 168 -20.56 5.62 7.64
C ARG A 168 -22.00 5.59 7.11
N GLU A 169 -22.36 6.57 6.28
CA GLU A 169 -23.65 6.63 5.57
C GLU A 169 -23.73 5.69 4.36
N GLY A 170 -22.63 5.01 4.01
CA GLY A 170 -22.56 4.09 2.87
C GLY A 170 -22.30 4.78 1.51
N GLU A 171 -22.00 6.09 1.52
CA GLU A 171 -21.74 6.89 0.33
C GLU A 171 -20.34 7.52 0.32
N PRO A 172 -19.26 6.71 0.39
CA PRO A 172 -17.90 7.24 0.39
C PRO A 172 -17.60 8.02 -0.90
N SER A 173 -16.73 9.01 -0.79
CA SER A 173 -16.27 9.81 -1.93
C SER A 173 -15.64 8.93 -3.01
N PRO A 174 -15.63 9.33 -4.30
CA PRO A 174 -14.98 8.55 -5.35
C PRO A 174 -13.51 8.22 -5.06
N ALA A 175 -12.79 9.14 -4.42
CA ALA A 175 -11.41 8.95 -3.99
C ALA A 175 -11.30 7.86 -2.90
N LEU A 176 -12.18 7.88 -1.89
CA LEU A 176 -12.19 6.86 -0.84
C LEU A 176 -12.68 5.50 -1.37
N LYS A 177 -13.68 5.49 -2.27
CA LYS A 177 -14.11 4.29 -3.01
C LYS A 177 -12.94 3.64 -3.75
N TYR A 178 -12.05 4.45 -4.33
CA TYR A 178 -10.82 3.95 -4.96
C TYR A 178 -9.82 3.43 -3.96
N GLU A 179 -9.55 4.19 -2.91
CA GLU A 179 -8.57 3.80 -1.90
C GLU A 179 -8.90 2.45 -1.24
N LEU A 180 -10.18 2.22 -0.95
CA LEU A 180 -10.70 0.96 -0.38
C LEU A 180 -10.88 -0.17 -1.40
N SER A 181 -10.50 0.04 -2.67
CA SER A 181 -10.69 -0.94 -3.73
C SER A 181 -9.53 -1.91 -3.88
N PHE A 182 -9.83 -3.09 -4.43
CA PHE A 182 -8.81 -4.02 -4.92
C PHE A 182 -7.83 -3.35 -5.88
N TRP A 183 -8.32 -2.40 -6.70
CA TRP A 183 -7.51 -1.75 -7.73
C TRP A 183 -6.44 -0.83 -7.12
N SER A 184 -6.74 -0.10 -6.03
CA SER A 184 -5.72 0.72 -5.35
C SER A 184 -4.64 -0.17 -4.72
N ASP A 185 -5.03 -1.23 -4.00
CA ASP A 185 -4.08 -2.16 -3.39
C ASP A 185 -3.18 -2.83 -4.44
N PHE A 186 -3.78 -3.26 -5.55
CA PHE A 186 -3.05 -3.82 -6.67
C PHE A 186 -2.10 -2.80 -7.31
N ALA A 187 -2.54 -1.55 -7.51
CA ALA A 187 -1.71 -0.49 -8.06
C ALA A 187 -0.49 -0.20 -7.18
N LYS A 188 -0.69 -0.07 -5.88
CA LYS A 188 0.39 0.17 -4.90
C LYS A 188 1.39 -0.98 -4.92
N TRP A 189 0.90 -2.22 -4.94
CA TRP A 189 1.77 -3.39 -5.01
C TRP A 189 2.62 -3.41 -6.28
N MET A 190 2.01 -3.21 -7.46
CA MET A 190 2.74 -3.15 -8.73
C MET A 190 3.76 -2.01 -8.77
N MET A 191 3.39 -0.84 -8.24
CA MET A 191 4.30 0.28 -8.14
C MET A 191 5.49 -0.03 -7.22
N LEU A 192 5.25 -0.64 -6.05
CA LEU A 192 6.32 -1.02 -5.12
C LEU A 192 7.31 -2.00 -5.75
N LEU A 193 6.82 -2.99 -6.50
CA LEU A 193 7.68 -3.91 -7.26
C LEU A 193 8.54 -3.14 -8.26
N GLN A 194 7.93 -2.20 -9.00
CA GLN A 194 8.66 -1.36 -9.96
C GLN A 194 9.72 -0.48 -9.29
N ASP A 195 9.35 0.19 -8.20
CA ASP A 195 10.19 1.10 -7.42
C ASP A 195 11.40 0.36 -6.82
N CYS A 196 11.24 -0.92 -6.49
CA CYS A 196 12.31 -1.79 -5.98
C CYS A 196 13.10 -2.52 -7.08
N GLY A 197 12.80 -2.28 -8.36
CA GLY A 197 13.43 -2.99 -9.48
C GLY A 197 13.13 -4.51 -9.47
N GLU A 198 12.05 -4.92 -8.81
CA GLU A 198 11.65 -6.32 -8.73
C GLU A 198 10.88 -6.74 -9.98
N LYS A 199 11.05 -8.00 -10.37
CA LYS A 199 10.30 -8.55 -11.50
C LYS A 199 8.86 -8.81 -11.07
N TYR A 200 7.91 -8.39 -11.91
CA TYR A 200 6.51 -8.80 -11.81
C TYR A 200 6.43 -10.33 -11.89
N SER A 201 6.25 -10.94 -10.72
CA SER A 201 6.31 -12.39 -10.52
C SER A 201 4.90 -12.95 -10.42
#